data_AF-A0A3M1NI94-F1
#
_entry.id   AF-A0A3M1NI94-F1
#
_cell.length_a   1.000
_cell.length_b   1.000
_cell.length_c   1.000
_cell.angle_alpha   90.00
_cell.angle_beta   90.00
_cell.angle_gamma   90.00
#
_symmetry.space_group_name_H-M   'P 1'
#
loop_
_entity.id
_entity.type
_entity.pdbx_description
1 polymer ?
#
loop_
_entity_poly.entity_id
_entity_poly.type
_entity_poly.pdbx_seq_one_letter_code
_entity_poly.pdbx_strand_id
1 'polypeptide(L)'
;MVAFRDVVRSPGAPWLRLVFGEANLGRGSYLTLTSLQDGATQRLDARAYARWQGTSAYFNGDAVEVVLHAAPGDRDVFFSLASLVVGEHAVGPVPYSQCGPTDDRVPSDNPAAGR
;
A
#
# COMPACT_ATOMS: atom_id res chain seq x y z
N MET A 1 14.23 -8.45 13.87
CA MET A 1 15.06 -8.92 12.75
C MET A 1 14.20 -9.09 11.51
N VAL A 2 14.78 -9.10 10.31
CA VAL A 2 14.04 -9.51 9.10
C VAL A 2 13.84 -11.02 9.16
N ALA A 3 12.58 -11.45 9.18
CA ALA A 3 12.19 -12.86 9.24
C ALA A 3 11.80 -13.40 7.86
N PHE A 4 11.31 -12.54 6.97
CA PHE A 4 10.96 -12.88 5.59
C PHE A 4 11.13 -11.66 4.69
N ARG A 5 11.50 -11.90 3.44
CA ARG A 5 11.58 -10.88 2.39
C ARG A 5 11.30 -11.53 1.04
N ASP A 6 10.34 -11.00 0.30
CA ASP A 6 10.04 -11.43 -1.07
C ASP A 6 9.37 -10.30 -1.87
N VAL A 7 9.29 -10.47 -3.19
CA VAL A 7 8.66 -9.49 -4.09
C VAL A 7 7.43 -10.11 -4.73
N VAL A 8 6.28 -9.49 -4.48
CA VAL A 8 5.02 -9.84 -5.16
C VAL A 8 4.94 -9.07 -6.48
N ARG A 9 4.70 -9.78 -7.59
CA ARG A 9 4.70 -9.20 -8.94
C ARG A 9 3.47 -9.58 -9.75
N SER A 10 3.03 -8.67 -10.61
CA SER A 10 2.07 -8.95 -11.67
C SER A 10 2.46 -8.13 -12.92
N PRO A 11 3.31 -8.67 -13.80
CA PRO A 11 3.96 -7.91 -14.87
C PRO A 11 3.02 -7.03 -15.68
N GLY A 12 3.40 -5.76 -15.86
CA GLY A 12 2.64 -4.81 -16.65
C GLY A 12 1.38 -4.26 -15.97
N ALA A 13 1.19 -4.50 -14.67
CA ALA A 13 0.17 -3.80 -13.89
C ALA A 13 0.57 -2.33 -13.64
N PRO A 14 -0.34 -1.36 -13.81
CA PRO A 14 -0.06 0.04 -13.49
C PRO A 14 -0.02 0.29 -11.98
N TRP A 15 -0.69 -0.58 -11.19
CA TRP A 15 -0.68 -0.56 -9.73
C TRP A 15 -1.10 -1.91 -9.16
N LEU A 16 -0.71 -2.16 -7.90
CA LEU A 16 -1.07 -3.35 -7.13
C LEU A 16 -1.67 -2.97 -5.77
N ARG A 17 -2.58 -3.81 -5.27
CA ARG A 17 -3.01 -3.81 -3.87
C ARG A 17 -3.01 -5.23 -3.33
N LEU A 18 -2.25 -5.46 -2.27
CA LEU A 18 -2.11 -6.76 -1.62
C LEU A 18 -3.25 -6.94 -0.62
N VAL A 19 -3.87 -8.11 -0.65
CA VAL A 19 -4.90 -8.52 0.31
C VAL A 19 -4.35 -9.69 1.11
N PHE A 20 -4.16 -9.47 2.39
CA PHE A 20 -3.64 -10.44 3.35
C PHE A 20 -4.78 -11.23 3.98
N GLY A 21 -4.51 -12.50 4.30
CA GLY A 21 -5.44 -13.40 4.96
C GLY A 21 -5.27 -13.36 6.48
N GLU A 22 -4.91 -14.49 7.06
CA GLU A 22 -4.52 -14.56 8.47
C GLU A 22 -3.11 -13.99 8.67
N ALA A 23 -2.91 -13.29 9.79
CA ALA A 23 -1.61 -12.81 10.22
C ALA A 23 -1.52 -12.77 11.75
N ASN A 24 -0.37 -13.15 12.28
CA ASN A 24 0.04 -12.90 13.65
C ASN A 24 1.29 -12.00 13.62
N LEU A 25 1.13 -10.74 14.00
CA LEU A 25 2.21 -9.75 14.07
C LEU A 25 2.62 -9.43 15.51
N GLY A 26 2.12 -10.18 16.49
CA GLY A 26 2.45 -9.97 17.90
C GLY A 26 2.27 -8.53 18.37
N ARG A 27 3.12 -8.09 19.29
CA ARG A 27 3.11 -6.73 19.84
C ARG A 27 4.00 -5.77 19.07
N GLY A 28 5.10 -6.26 18.52
CA GLY A 28 6.15 -5.42 17.93
C GLY A 28 6.51 -5.77 16.50
N SER A 29 6.09 -6.93 15.99
CA SER A 29 6.36 -7.36 14.63
C SER A 29 5.50 -6.60 13.62
N TYR A 30 5.98 -6.47 12.40
CA TYR A 30 5.30 -5.69 11.36
C TYR A 30 5.75 -6.08 9.97
N LEU A 31 4.92 -5.75 8.99
CA LEU A 31 5.25 -5.78 7.57
C LEU A 31 5.72 -4.39 7.11
N THR A 32 6.71 -4.35 6.24
CA THR A 32 7.05 -3.18 5.41
C THR A 32 6.76 -3.56 3.97
N LEU A 33 5.97 -2.73 3.29
CA LEU A 33 5.56 -2.90 1.91
C LEU A 33 6.12 -1.74 1.11
N THR A 34 6.90 -2.00 0.06
CA THR A 34 7.54 -0.94 -0.74
C THR A 34 7.32 -1.18 -2.23
N SER A 35 6.75 -0.19 -2.93
CA SER A 35 6.71 -0.20 -4.39
C SER A 35 8.13 -0.14 -4.95
N LEU A 36 8.43 -1.03 -5.90
CA LEU A 36 9.71 -0.98 -6.61
C LEU A 36 9.74 0.08 -7.73
N GLN A 37 8.59 0.66 -8.09
CA GLN A 37 8.53 1.70 -9.12
C GLN A 37 8.95 3.07 -8.58
N ASP A 38 8.41 3.47 -7.42
CA ASP A 38 8.57 4.82 -6.88
C ASP A 38 9.08 4.87 -5.43
N GLY A 39 9.29 3.71 -4.79
CA GLY A 39 9.75 3.64 -3.40
C GLY A 39 8.66 3.97 -2.37
N ALA A 40 7.42 4.20 -2.78
CA ALA A 40 6.31 4.44 -1.85
C ALA A 40 6.20 3.26 -0.88
N THR A 41 6.11 3.57 0.42
CA THR A 41 6.22 2.57 1.48
C THR A 41 5.05 2.65 2.46
N GLN A 42 4.54 1.48 2.87
CA GLN A 42 3.56 1.33 3.94
C GLN A 42 4.08 0.36 5.01
N ARG A 43 3.86 0.69 6.27
CA ARG A 43 4.12 -0.23 7.39
C ARG A 43 2.81 -0.73 7.99
N LEU A 44 2.70 -2.04 8.17
CA LEU A 44 1.57 -2.70 8.82
C LEU A 44 2.04 -3.44 10.08
N ASP A 45 1.83 -2.83 11.25
CA ASP A 45 1.81 -3.53 12.54
C ASP A 45 0.42 -4.16 12.79
N ALA A 46 0.25 -4.90 13.89
CA ALA A 46 -1.04 -5.54 14.22
C ALA A 46 -2.23 -4.55 14.24
N ARG A 47 -2.02 -3.32 14.71
CA ARG A 47 -3.07 -2.29 14.81
C ARG A 47 -3.41 -1.72 13.43
N ALA A 48 -2.40 -1.45 12.61
CA ALA A 48 -2.56 -0.98 11.24
C ALA A 48 -3.20 -2.06 10.37
N TYR A 49 -2.77 -3.31 10.50
CA TYR A 49 -3.36 -4.46 9.81
C TYR A 49 -4.87 -4.55 10.03
N ALA A 50 -5.31 -4.45 11.30
CA ALA A 50 -6.73 -4.45 11.64
C ALA A 50 -7.48 -3.24 11.06
N ARG A 51 -6.91 -2.02 11.16
CA ARG A 51 -7.55 -0.80 10.61
C ARG A 51 -7.72 -0.85 9.10
N TRP A 52 -6.76 -1.42 8.40
CA TRP A 52 -6.80 -1.59 6.94
C TRP A 52 -7.48 -2.89 6.51
N GLN A 53 -8.08 -3.63 7.45
CA GLN A 53 -8.81 -4.88 7.21
C GLN A 53 -7.97 -5.88 6.39
N GLY A 54 -6.69 -6.00 6.74
CA GLY A 54 -5.76 -6.89 6.04
C GLY A 54 -5.43 -6.46 4.61
N THR A 55 -5.58 -5.18 4.25
CA THR A 55 -5.22 -4.70 2.90
C THR A 55 -4.07 -3.71 2.94
N SER A 56 -3.30 -3.65 1.85
CA SER A 56 -2.35 -2.58 1.64
C SER A 56 -3.00 -1.31 1.08
N ALA A 57 -2.23 -0.23 1.04
CA ALA A 57 -2.44 0.86 0.11
C ALA A 57 -2.33 0.37 -1.35
N TYR A 58 -2.78 1.19 -2.30
CA TYR A 58 -2.48 0.99 -3.71
C TYR A 58 -1.05 1.46 -3.96
N PHE A 59 -0.22 0.57 -4.52
CA PHE A 59 1.16 0.85 -4.88
C PHE A 59 1.29 1.01 -6.38
N ASN A 60 2.01 2.03 -6.83
CA ASN A 60 2.29 2.22 -8.25
C ASN A 60 3.21 1.13 -8.76
N GLY A 61 2.98 0.71 -10.00
CA GLY A 61 3.78 -0.31 -10.70
C GLY A 61 3.38 -1.74 -10.40
N ASP A 62 4.17 -2.64 -10.96
CA ASP A 62 3.86 -4.06 -11.08
C ASP A 62 4.57 -4.95 -10.05
N ALA A 63 5.27 -4.34 -9.09
CA ALA A 63 6.06 -5.05 -8.10
C ALA A 63 6.10 -4.33 -6.74
N VAL A 64 5.79 -5.08 -5.68
CA VAL A 64 5.86 -4.62 -4.28
C VAL A 64 6.74 -5.59 -3.50
N GLU A 65 7.79 -5.06 -2.87
CA GLU A 65 8.58 -5.81 -1.89
C GLU A 65 7.83 -5.89 -0.57
N VAL A 66 7.75 -7.09 -0.02
CA VAL A 66 7.16 -7.40 1.28
C VAL A 66 8.24 -7.89 2.22
N VAL A 67 8.43 -7.18 3.33
CA VAL A 67 9.40 -7.56 4.37
C VAL A 67 8.66 -7.78 5.69
N LEU A 68 8.81 -8.96 6.29
CA LEU A 68 8.35 -9.23 7.65
C LEU A 68 9.49 -8.97 8.63
N HIS A 69 9.24 -8.10 9.60
CA HIS A 69 10.14 -7.82 10.70
C HIS A 69 9.60 -8.47 11.98
N ALA A 70 10.29 -9.49 12.49
CA ALA A 70 9.95 -10.11 13.78
C ALA A 70 10.60 -9.33 14.94
N ALA A 71 9.80 -8.90 15.91
CA ALA A 71 10.28 -8.24 17.11
C ALA A 71 10.71 -9.26 18.19
N PRO A 72 11.68 -8.90 19.05
CA PRO A 72 12.06 -9.74 20.17
C PRO A 72 10.86 -10.09 21.06
N GLY A 73 10.70 -11.37 21.39
CA GLY A 73 9.65 -11.86 22.29
C GLY A 73 8.33 -12.19 21.62
N ASP A 74 8.06 -11.71 20.40
CA ASP A 74 6.93 -12.18 19.61
C ASP A 74 7.17 -13.63 19.17
N ARG A 75 6.12 -14.46 19.20
CA ARG A 75 6.14 -15.88 18.85
C ARG A 75 5.12 -16.16 17.77
N ASP A 76 5.39 -17.20 16.97
CA ASP A 76 4.53 -17.66 15.89
C ASP A 76 4.14 -16.52 14.95
N VAL A 77 5.12 -15.68 14.59
CA VAL A 77 4.91 -14.52 13.73
C VAL A 77 4.76 -14.99 12.28
N PHE A 78 3.62 -14.71 11.67
CA PHE A 78 3.36 -15.08 10.29
C PHE A 78 2.40 -14.09 9.62
N PHE A 79 2.33 -14.16 8.30
CA PHE A 79 1.25 -13.59 7.51
C PHE A 79 0.97 -14.52 6.33
N SER A 80 -0.22 -14.40 5.76
CA SER A 80 -0.59 -15.05 4.51
C SER A 80 -1.07 -14.00 3.52
N LEU A 81 -0.73 -14.17 2.23
CA LEU A 81 -1.29 -13.38 1.15
C LEU A 81 -2.50 -14.14 0.60
N ALA A 82 -3.68 -13.55 0.69
CA ALA A 82 -4.93 -14.17 0.25
C ALA A 82 -5.20 -13.92 -1.23
N SER A 83 -4.99 -12.69 -1.70
CA SER A 83 -5.15 -12.33 -3.10
C SER A 83 -4.35 -11.08 -3.46
N LEU A 84 -4.22 -10.85 -4.76
CA LEU A 84 -3.61 -9.66 -5.34
C LEU A 84 -4.66 -8.97 -6.21
N VAL A 85 -4.97 -7.71 -5.89
CA VAL A 85 -5.78 -6.86 -6.76
C VAL A 85 -4.85 -6.12 -7.70
N VAL A 86 -5.09 -6.28 -8.99
CA VAL A 86 -4.23 -5.79 -10.06
C VAL A 86 -5.00 -4.71 -10.81
N GLY A 87 -4.37 -3.56 -11.02
CA GLY A 87 -4.92 -2.52 -11.88
C GLY A 87 -4.95 -2.94 -13.34
N GLU A 88 -5.96 -2.48 -14.06
CA GLU A 88 -5.96 -2.50 -15.51
C GLU A 88 -5.56 -1.12 -16.04
N HIS A 89 -4.83 -1.11 -17.15
CA HIS A 89 -4.58 0.14 -17.86
C HIS A 89 -5.93 0.67 -18.37
N ALA A 90 -6.22 1.94 -18.07
CA ALA A 90 -7.40 2.60 -18.62
C ALA A 90 -7.27 2.62 -20.16
N VAL A 91 -8.08 1.80 -20.82
CA VAL A 91 -8.26 1.82 -22.28
C VAL A 91 -9.44 2.73 -22.59
N GLY A 92 -9.17 3.99 -22.94
CA GLY A 92 -10.21 4.96 -23.24
C GLY A 92 -9.75 6.41 -23.14
N PRO A 93 -10.62 7.38 -23.46
CA PRO A 93 -10.32 8.79 -23.26
C PRO A 93 -10.02 9.05 -21.78
N VAL A 94 -8.97 9.84 -21.53
CA VAL A 94 -8.56 10.25 -20.18
C VAL A 94 -9.79 10.82 -19.47
N PRO A 95 -10.18 10.31 -18.29
CA PRO A 95 -11.34 10.82 -17.58
C PRO A 95 -11.19 12.33 -17.38
N TYR A 96 -12.29 13.06 -17.58
CA TYR A 96 -12.33 14.49 -17.35
C TYR A 96 -11.78 14.78 -15.95
N SER A 97 -10.76 15.64 -15.89
CA SER A 97 -10.27 16.16 -14.61
C SER A 97 -11.45 16.68 -13.80
N GLN A 98 -11.47 16.42 -12.49
CA GLN A 98 -12.47 17.01 -11.58
C GLN A 98 -12.45 18.55 -11.63
N CYS A 99 -11.36 19.13 -12.13
CA CYS A 99 -11.17 20.57 -12.29
C CYS A 99 -11.36 21.03 -13.75
N GLY A 100 -11.70 20.13 -14.68
CA GLY A 100 -11.68 20.45 -16.12
C GLY A 100 -10.25 20.60 -16.68
N PRO A 101 -10.09 21.21 -17.87
CA PRO A 101 -8.79 21.33 -18.55
C PRO A 101 -7.78 22.25 -17.84
N THR A 102 -8.24 23.07 -16.90
CA THR A 102 -7.42 24.00 -16.12
C THR A 102 -7.74 23.81 -14.64
N ASP A 103 -6.75 23.57 -13.80
CA ASP A 103 -6.97 23.59 -12.33
C ASP A 103 -7.21 25.03 -11.87
N ASP A 104 -8.47 25.36 -11.63
CA ASP A 104 -8.93 26.67 -11.16
C ASP A 104 -9.23 26.69 -9.64
N ARG A 105 -8.86 25.62 -8.93
CA ARG A 105 -9.06 25.54 -7.49
C ARG A 105 -8.18 26.57 -6.79
N VAL A 106 -8.74 27.14 -5.73
CA VAL A 106 -8.03 28.04 -4.84
C VAL A 106 -7.28 27.23 -3.77
N PRO A 107 -5.96 27.45 -3.59
CA PRO A 107 -5.19 26.77 -2.54
C PRO A 107 -5.81 26.93 -1.14
N SER A 108 -5.74 25.89 -0.31
CA SER A 108 -6.29 25.89 1.06
C SER A 108 -5.54 26.81 2.04
N ASP A 109 -4.43 27.40 1.60
CA ASP A 109 -3.70 28.45 2.29
C ASP A 109 -3.98 29.85 1.71
N ASN A 110 -4.98 29.99 0.83
CA ASN A 110 -5.40 31.30 0.34
C ASN A 110 -5.84 32.20 1.51
N PRO A 111 -5.30 33.42 1.64
CA PRO A 111 -5.63 34.36 2.72
C PRO A 111 -7.12 34.74 2.82
N ALA A 112 -7.89 34.60 1.75
CA ALA A 112 -9.34 34.85 1.71
C ALA A 112 -10.17 33.70 2.33
N ALA A 113 -9.59 32.52 2.50
CA ALA A 113 -10.20 31.42 3.23
C ALA A 113 -9.83 31.54 4.72
N GLY A 114 -10.80 31.88 5.56
CA GLY A 114 -10.61 31.94 7.01
C GLY A 114 -10.23 30.58 7.59
N ARG A 115 -9.22 30.56 8.45
CA ARG A 115 -8.82 29.38 9.24
C ARG A 115 -9.35 29.47 10.66
#